data_AF-A0A9P7BR74-F1
#
_entry.id   AF-A0A9P7BR74-F1
#
_cell.length_a   1.000
_cell.length_b   1.000
_cell.length_c   1.000
_cell.angle_alpha   90.00
_cell.angle_beta   90.00
_cell.angle_gamma   90.00
#
_symmetry.space_group_name_H-M   'P 1'
#
loop_
_entity.id
_entity.type
_entity.pdbx_description
1 polymer ?
#
loop_
_entity_poly.entity_id
_entity_poly.type
_entity_poly.pdbx_seq_one_letter_code
_entity_poly.pdbx_strand_id
1 'polypeptide(L)'
;MSLLIKHSSKPSHFISRRTISNASIQKNRAHHSRDLLLKPVAADMIGTPDPISNLRPVKYYVLPNETKEEKEWRESCERVDEFNHKFWYENNSMFIKAKADYEEELKINGKEVTAEAMSMFYKDFLNKAYDRQMEYNRNWWKMNLSQLYPGFKAAIRSMKKQKNIELDKGTGFWEKSFES
;
A
#
# COMPACT_ATOMS: atom_id res chain seq x y z
N MET A 1 -78.44 18.96 -17.11
CA MET A 1 -78.67 17.55 -17.50
C MET A 1 -77.34 16.94 -17.92
N SER A 2 -76.65 16.23 -17.03
CA SER A 2 -75.98 14.94 -17.31
C SER A 2 -75.32 14.44 -16.02
N LEU A 3 -75.24 13.12 -15.93
CA LEU A 3 -75.20 12.31 -14.72
C LEU A 3 -73.79 12.08 -14.15
N LEU A 4 -73.79 11.83 -12.83
CA LEU A 4 -72.79 11.10 -12.04
C LEU A 4 -72.09 9.98 -12.81
N ILE A 5 -70.76 9.84 -12.63
CA ILE A 5 -70.16 8.55 -12.25
C ILE A 5 -68.96 8.78 -11.31
N LYS A 6 -69.09 8.31 -10.07
CA LYS A 6 -67.98 8.14 -9.12
C LYS A 6 -67.23 6.86 -9.46
N HIS A 7 -65.92 6.93 -9.66
CA HIS A 7 -65.05 5.77 -9.57
C HIS A 7 -63.95 6.02 -8.55
N SER A 8 -63.98 5.19 -7.51
CA SER A 8 -62.96 5.05 -6.48
C SER A 8 -61.84 4.16 -7.01
N SER A 9 -60.61 4.67 -7.05
CA SER A 9 -59.41 3.85 -7.17
C SER A 9 -58.60 3.96 -5.88
N LYS A 10 -58.43 2.83 -5.21
CA LYS A 10 -57.60 2.68 -3.99
C LYS A 10 -56.12 2.83 -4.35
N PRO A 11 -55.27 3.43 -3.50
CA PRO A 11 -53.84 3.42 -3.70
C PRO A 11 -53.26 2.06 -3.25
N SER A 12 -52.71 1.28 -4.18
CA SER A 12 -51.88 0.11 -3.82
C SER A 12 -50.45 0.58 -3.56
N HIS A 13 -50.15 0.92 -2.32
CA HIS A 13 -48.77 0.97 -1.84
C HIS A 13 -48.23 -0.46 -1.73
N PHE A 14 -47.28 -0.83 -2.60
CA PHE A 14 -46.39 -1.95 -2.36
C PHE A 14 -44.96 -1.42 -2.28
N ILE A 15 -44.59 -0.96 -1.08
CA ILE A 15 -43.19 -0.70 -0.75
C ILE A 15 -42.61 -2.04 -0.30
N SER A 16 -41.94 -2.75 -1.21
CA SER A 16 -41.08 -3.88 -0.83
C SER A 16 -39.80 -3.33 -0.21
N ARG A 17 -39.83 -3.00 1.08
CA ARG A 17 -38.60 -2.84 1.88
C ARG A 17 -38.03 -4.23 2.16
N ARG A 18 -37.22 -4.74 1.22
CA ARG A 18 -36.19 -5.74 1.57
C ARG A 18 -35.03 -4.99 2.21
N THR A 19 -35.05 -4.90 3.53
CA THR A 19 -33.84 -4.59 4.30
C THR A 19 -32.94 -5.83 4.24
N ILE A 20 -32.09 -5.90 3.21
CA ILE A 20 -30.96 -6.84 3.22
C ILE A 20 -29.99 -6.31 4.27
N SER A 21 -29.78 -7.09 5.33
CA SER A 21 -28.82 -6.78 6.37
C SER A 21 -27.40 -6.81 5.79
N ASN A 22 -26.91 -5.65 5.33
CA ASN A 22 -25.58 -5.49 4.73
C ASN A 22 -24.41 -5.77 5.69
N ALA A 23 -24.68 -5.91 6.99
CA ALA A 23 -23.66 -6.12 8.03
C ALA A 23 -22.96 -7.49 7.93
N SER A 24 -23.65 -8.56 7.52
CA SER A 24 -23.05 -9.90 7.39
C SER A 24 -22.20 -10.06 6.13
N ILE A 25 -22.63 -9.43 5.02
CA ILE A 25 -21.93 -9.43 3.73
C ILE A 25 -20.61 -8.63 3.83
N GLN A 26 -20.62 -7.49 4.52
CA GLN A 26 -19.41 -6.70 4.76
C GLN A 26 -18.39 -7.43 5.65
N LYS A 27 -18.84 -8.13 6.71
CA LYS A 27 -17.96 -8.94 7.57
C LYS A 27 -17.29 -10.06 6.79
N ASN A 28 -18.04 -10.83 5.99
CA ASN A 28 -17.47 -11.93 5.20
C ASN A 28 -16.46 -11.46 4.13
N ARG A 29 -16.69 -10.31 3.49
CA ARG A 29 -15.71 -9.70 2.58
C ARG A 29 -14.42 -9.30 3.28
N ALA A 30 -14.51 -8.66 4.45
CA ALA A 30 -13.33 -8.25 5.21
C ALA A 30 -12.49 -9.45 5.69
N HIS A 31 -13.13 -10.56 6.06
CA HIS A 31 -12.43 -11.81 6.41
C HIS A 31 -11.75 -12.45 5.18
N HIS A 32 -12.44 -12.54 4.04
CA HIS A 32 -11.86 -13.10 2.82
C HIS A 32 -10.68 -12.27 2.28
N SER A 33 -10.76 -10.94 2.33
CA SER A 33 -9.65 -10.06 1.93
C SER A 33 -8.41 -10.23 2.80
N ARG A 34 -8.59 -10.38 4.12
CA ARG A 34 -7.47 -10.67 5.04
C ARG A 34 -6.83 -12.02 4.76
N ASP A 35 -7.63 -13.02 4.44
CA ASP A 35 -7.17 -14.37 4.13
C ASP A 35 -6.37 -14.44 2.82
N LEU A 36 -6.72 -13.63 1.82
CA LEU A 36 -5.95 -13.48 0.58
C LEU A 36 -4.60 -12.77 0.80
N LEU A 37 -4.54 -11.82 1.74
CA LEU A 37 -3.29 -11.13 2.09
C LEU A 37 -2.27 -12.03 2.80
N LEU A 38 -2.70 -13.14 3.41
CA LEU A 38 -1.80 -14.07 4.10
C LEU A 38 -1.23 -15.16 3.18
N LYS A 39 -1.79 -15.36 1.98
CA LYS A 39 -1.31 -16.40 1.05
C LYS A 39 0.06 -16.04 0.46
N PRO A 40 0.99 -16.99 0.32
CA PRO A 40 2.24 -16.73 -0.40
C PRO A 40 1.95 -16.32 -1.84
N VAL A 41 2.68 -15.33 -2.33
CA VAL A 41 2.59 -14.84 -3.72
C VAL A 41 3.58 -15.59 -4.60
N ALA A 42 3.44 -15.54 -5.92
CA ALA A 42 4.37 -16.21 -6.84
C ALA A 42 5.54 -15.30 -7.30
N ALA A 43 5.40 -14.00 -7.10
CA ALA A 43 6.38 -12.96 -7.41
C ALA A 43 6.07 -11.74 -6.53
N ASP A 44 6.99 -10.78 -6.47
CA ASP A 44 6.77 -9.51 -5.77
C ASP A 44 5.53 -8.82 -6.36
N MET A 45 4.59 -8.47 -5.48
CA MET A 45 3.34 -7.82 -5.86
C MET A 45 3.31 -6.38 -5.36
N ILE A 46 2.95 -5.45 -6.26
CA ILE A 46 2.79 -4.03 -5.94
C ILE A 46 1.30 -3.70 -5.89
N GLY A 47 0.83 -3.15 -4.77
CA GLY A 47 -0.56 -2.77 -4.56
C GLY A 47 -0.96 -1.45 -5.22
N THR A 48 -2.23 -1.10 -5.04
CA THR A 48 -2.73 0.25 -5.34
C THR A 48 -2.10 1.27 -4.39
N PRO A 49 -1.94 2.54 -4.81
CA PRO A 49 -1.46 3.59 -3.92
C PRO A 49 -2.33 3.71 -2.66
N ASP A 50 -1.68 3.85 -1.51
CA ASP A 50 -2.35 4.15 -0.25
C ASP A 50 -2.97 5.57 -0.28
N PRO A 51 -4.22 5.77 0.16
CA PRO A 51 -4.92 7.05 0.01
C PRO A 51 -4.33 8.20 0.82
N ILE A 52 -3.46 7.95 1.80
CA ILE A 52 -2.90 8.99 2.68
C ILE A 52 -1.42 9.19 2.35
N SER A 53 -0.60 8.15 2.43
CA SER A 53 0.84 8.21 2.13
C SER A 53 1.15 8.33 0.64
N ASN A 54 0.22 7.96 -0.25
CA ASN A 54 0.41 7.84 -1.70
C ASN A 54 1.45 6.79 -2.13
N LEU A 55 2.04 6.06 -1.20
CA LEU A 55 3.00 4.99 -1.49
C LEU A 55 2.27 3.69 -1.86
N ARG A 56 2.88 2.88 -2.72
CA ARG A 56 2.33 1.58 -3.11
C ARG A 56 2.89 0.51 -2.17
N PRO A 57 2.05 -0.25 -1.46
CA PRO A 57 2.54 -1.33 -0.62
C PRO A 57 3.12 -2.45 -1.49
N VAL A 58 4.25 -3.01 -1.06
CA VAL A 58 4.89 -4.15 -1.73
C VAL A 58 4.69 -5.39 -0.87
N LYS A 59 4.28 -6.48 -1.50
CA LYS A 59 4.25 -7.81 -0.89
C LYS A 59 5.33 -8.65 -1.56
N TYR A 60 6.42 -8.85 -0.83
CA TYR A 60 7.56 -9.61 -1.33
C TYR A 60 7.26 -11.11 -1.40
N TYR A 61 7.81 -11.74 -2.44
CA TYR A 61 7.77 -13.17 -2.59
C TYR A 61 8.73 -13.85 -1.62
N VAL A 62 8.23 -14.87 -0.91
CA VAL A 62 9.05 -15.73 -0.05
C VAL A 62 9.33 -17.02 -0.81
N LEU A 63 10.59 -17.24 -1.16
CA LEU A 63 11.03 -18.47 -1.82
C LEU A 63 10.80 -19.70 -0.91
N PRO A 64 10.32 -20.84 -1.44
CA PRO A 64 10.16 -22.06 -0.64
C PRO A 64 11.46 -22.54 0.01
N ASN A 65 12.59 -22.35 -0.68
CA ASN A 65 13.93 -22.68 -0.20
C ASN A 65 14.76 -21.40 0.03
N GLU A 66 14.15 -20.40 0.68
CA GLU A 66 14.79 -19.12 1.02
C GLU A 66 16.00 -19.36 1.94
N THR A 67 17.17 -18.89 1.50
CA THR A 67 18.37 -18.90 2.32
C THR A 67 18.29 -17.80 3.38
N LYS A 68 19.05 -17.96 4.48
CA LYS A 68 19.09 -16.94 5.54
C LYS A 68 19.45 -15.56 4.99
N GLU A 69 20.37 -15.50 4.02
CA GLU A 69 20.79 -14.24 3.40
C GLU A 69 19.69 -13.61 2.53
N GLU A 70 18.96 -14.41 1.73
CA GLU A 70 17.82 -13.93 0.95
C GLU A 70 16.71 -13.40 1.86
N LYS A 71 16.44 -14.11 2.98
CA LYS A 71 15.50 -13.66 4.01
C LYS A 71 15.93 -12.33 4.65
N GLU A 72 17.17 -12.24 5.11
CA GLU A 72 17.74 -11.03 5.71
C GLU A 72 17.61 -9.82 4.76
N TRP A 73 17.84 -10.04 3.46
CA TRP A 73 17.67 -9.02 2.42
C TRP A 73 16.20 -8.60 2.27
N ARG A 74 15.28 -9.55 2.05
CA ARG A 74 13.85 -9.27 1.89
C ARG A 74 13.27 -8.52 3.07
N GLU A 75 13.52 -8.99 4.30
CA GLU A 75 13.05 -8.32 5.52
C GLU A 75 13.65 -6.93 5.67
N SER A 76 14.86 -6.68 5.13
CA SER A 76 15.43 -5.34 5.11
C SER A 76 14.71 -4.40 4.16
N CYS A 77 14.28 -4.90 3.00
CA CYS A 77 13.44 -4.13 2.08
C CYS A 77 12.08 -3.80 2.70
N GLU A 78 11.42 -4.81 3.29
CA GLU A 78 10.15 -4.63 4.03
C GLU A 78 10.26 -3.54 5.10
N ARG A 79 11.33 -3.54 5.90
CA ARG A 79 11.56 -2.51 6.93
C ARG A 79 11.73 -1.10 6.35
N VAL A 80 12.41 -0.96 5.21
CA VAL A 80 12.60 0.34 4.55
C VAL A 80 11.29 0.85 3.98
N ASP A 81 10.51 -0.02 3.35
CA ASP A 81 9.19 0.32 2.83
C ASP A 81 8.22 0.72 3.95
N GLU A 82 8.21 -0.01 5.06
CA GLU A 82 7.40 0.33 6.24
C GLU A 82 7.82 1.69 6.84
N PHE A 83 9.13 1.94 6.95
CA PHE A 83 9.65 3.23 7.40
C PHE A 83 9.18 4.39 6.50
N ASN A 84 9.29 4.23 5.18
CA ASN A 84 8.85 5.25 4.22
C ASN A 84 7.33 5.45 4.31
N HIS A 85 6.56 4.36 4.32
CA HIS A 85 5.10 4.40 4.43
C HIS A 85 4.65 5.16 5.68
N LYS A 86 5.21 4.80 6.85
CA LYS A 86 4.89 5.47 8.11
C LYS A 86 5.19 6.96 8.06
N PHE A 87 6.38 7.34 7.60
CA PHE A 87 6.76 8.75 7.50
C PHE A 87 5.81 9.55 6.60
N TRP A 88 5.55 9.06 5.39
CA TRP A 88 4.69 9.77 4.43
C TRP A 88 3.22 9.77 4.85
N TYR A 89 2.75 8.71 5.51
CA TYR A 89 1.42 8.68 6.10
C TYR A 89 1.25 9.80 7.13
N GLU A 90 2.18 9.89 8.09
CA GLU A 90 2.14 10.90 9.16
C GLU A 90 2.30 12.31 8.59
N ASN A 91 3.28 12.53 7.71
CA ASN A 91 3.54 13.84 7.11
C ASN A 91 2.36 14.32 6.26
N ASN A 92 1.77 13.45 5.45
CA ASN A 92 0.62 13.82 4.61
C ASN A 92 -0.63 14.06 5.47
N SER A 93 -0.81 13.31 6.56
CA SER A 93 -1.90 13.55 7.52
C SER A 93 -1.78 14.95 8.14
N MET A 94 -0.57 15.33 8.56
CA MET A 94 -0.31 16.68 9.09
C MET A 94 -0.55 17.76 8.03
N PHE A 95 -0.11 17.53 6.80
CA PHE A 95 -0.30 18.46 5.69
C PHE A 95 -1.78 18.66 5.36
N ILE A 96 -2.56 17.58 5.21
CA ILE A 96 -3.99 17.64 4.91
C ILE A 96 -4.72 18.44 5.99
N LYS A 97 -4.42 18.17 7.27
CA LYS A 97 -5.00 18.91 8.39
C LYS A 97 -4.61 20.39 8.36
N ALA A 98 -3.31 20.69 8.31
CA ALA A 98 -2.83 22.07 8.32
C ALA A 98 -3.36 22.89 7.13
N LYS A 99 -3.51 22.27 5.96
CA LYS A 99 -4.10 22.89 4.78
C LYS A 99 -5.57 23.23 5.00
N ALA A 100 -6.35 22.30 5.55
CA ALA A 100 -7.76 22.52 5.86
C ALA A 100 -7.94 23.65 6.88
N ASP A 101 -7.14 23.64 7.96
CA ASP A 101 -7.16 24.68 8.99
C ASP A 101 -6.85 26.07 8.40
N TYR A 102 -5.84 26.14 7.51
CA TYR A 102 -5.47 27.40 6.85
C TYR A 102 -6.53 27.90 5.85
N GLU A 103 -7.16 27.00 5.09
CA GLU A 103 -8.27 27.36 4.20
C GLU A 103 -9.50 27.87 4.98
N GLU A 104 -9.76 27.30 6.16
CA GLU A 104 -10.83 27.77 7.06
C GLU A 104 -10.52 29.15 7.63
N GLU A 105 -9.28 29.39 8.08
CA GLU A 105 -8.82 30.69 8.56
C GLU A 105 -8.98 31.79 7.50
N LEU A 106 -8.63 31.50 6.23
CA LEU A 106 -8.85 32.44 5.13
C LEU A 106 -10.32 32.79 4.97
N LYS A 107 -11.22 31.79 5.00
CA LYS A 107 -12.66 31.99 4.89
C LYS A 107 -13.22 32.83 6.04
N ILE A 108 -12.80 32.56 7.28
CA ILE A 108 -13.23 33.34 8.47
C ILE A 108 -12.79 34.80 8.34
N ASN A 109 -11.58 35.04 7.82
CA ASN A 109 -11.04 36.37 7.58
C ASN A 109 -11.61 37.04 6.31
N GLY A 110 -12.58 36.43 5.63
CA GLY A 110 -13.18 36.94 4.40
C GLY A 110 -12.22 36.99 3.21
N LYS A 111 -11.12 36.23 3.25
CA LYS A 111 -10.12 36.12 2.18
C LYS A 111 -10.43 34.91 1.31
N GLU A 112 -10.23 35.07 0.00
CA GLU A 112 -10.34 33.97 -0.95
C GLU A 112 -9.09 33.06 -0.89
N VAL A 113 -9.27 31.78 -1.23
CA VAL A 113 -8.17 30.81 -1.35
C VAL A 113 -7.46 31.04 -2.69
N THR A 114 -6.60 32.06 -2.72
CA THR A 114 -5.78 32.39 -3.90
C THR A 114 -4.48 31.58 -3.92
N ALA A 115 -3.86 31.49 -5.10
CA ALA A 115 -2.56 30.83 -5.26
C ALA A 115 -1.47 31.51 -4.41
N GLU A 116 -1.52 32.84 -4.26
CA GLU A 116 -0.59 33.59 -3.41
C GLU A 116 -0.74 33.20 -1.94
N ALA A 117 -1.97 33.13 -1.43
CA ALA A 117 -2.23 32.70 -0.06
C ALA A 117 -1.75 31.25 0.18
N MET A 118 -2.05 30.34 -0.75
CA MET A 118 -1.54 28.96 -0.69
C MET A 118 -0.01 28.90 -0.73
N SER A 119 0.66 29.77 -1.49
CA SER A 119 2.13 29.81 -1.54
C SER A 119 2.76 30.17 -0.19
N MET A 120 2.13 31.08 0.56
CA MET A 120 2.58 31.43 1.91
C MET A 120 2.42 30.24 2.85
N PHE A 121 1.28 29.55 2.79
CA PHE A 121 1.06 28.31 3.54
C PHE A 121 2.12 27.25 3.23
N TYR A 122 2.38 26.98 1.94
CA TYR A 122 3.37 25.98 1.55
C TYR A 122 4.76 26.32 2.07
N LYS A 123 5.18 27.58 1.95
CA LYS A 123 6.47 28.03 2.48
C LYS A 123 6.55 27.83 4.00
N ASP A 124 5.52 28.23 4.74
CA ASP A 124 5.49 28.11 6.19
C ASP A 124 5.47 26.64 6.65
N PHE A 125 4.64 25.80 6.03
CA PHE A 125 4.60 24.37 6.33
C PHE A 125 5.94 23.70 6.07
N LEU A 126 6.59 23.98 4.92
CA LEU A 126 7.89 23.41 4.58
C LEU A 126 8.99 23.87 5.53
N ASN A 127 9.00 25.15 5.92
CA ASN A 127 9.96 25.66 6.90
C ASN A 127 9.80 24.96 8.26
N LYS A 128 8.56 24.80 8.73
CA LYS A 128 8.27 24.09 9.99
C LYS A 128 8.54 22.59 9.93
N ALA A 129 8.39 21.99 8.75
CA ALA A 129 8.67 20.57 8.52
C ALA A 129 10.16 20.27 8.28
N TYR A 130 11.00 21.29 8.11
CA TYR A 130 12.39 21.14 7.66
C TYR A 130 13.19 20.13 8.49
N ASP A 131 13.22 20.30 9.81
CA ASP A 131 14.01 19.42 10.69
C ASP A 131 13.54 17.97 10.62
N ARG A 132 12.22 17.76 10.61
CA ARG A 132 11.61 16.42 10.46
C ARG A 132 11.96 15.80 9.11
N GLN A 133 11.93 16.57 8.03
CA GLN A 133 12.29 16.09 6.69
C GLN A 133 13.79 15.75 6.60
N MET A 134 14.64 16.54 7.24
CA MET A 134 16.08 16.30 7.30
C MET A 134 16.41 15.06 8.13
N GLU A 135 15.73 14.85 9.26
CA GLU A 135 15.84 13.63 10.05
C GLU A 135 15.42 12.40 9.26
N TYR A 136 14.30 12.47 8.55
CA TYR A 136 13.85 11.42 7.64
C TYR A 136 14.91 11.09 6.59
N ASN A 137 15.39 12.11 5.86
CA ASN A 137 16.40 11.91 4.82
C ASN A 137 17.67 11.26 5.37
N ARG A 138 18.13 11.69 6.55
CA ARG A 138 19.30 11.11 7.23
C ARG A 138 19.08 9.62 7.56
N ASN A 139 17.93 9.28 8.12
CA ASN A 139 17.59 7.90 8.47
C ASN A 139 17.41 7.04 7.21
N TRP A 140 16.73 7.56 6.19
CA TRP A 140 16.57 6.89 4.91
C TRP A 140 17.91 6.55 4.26
N TRP A 141 18.85 7.51 4.21
CA TRP A 141 20.21 7.26 3.71
C TRP A 141 20.95 6.22 4.54
N LYS A 142 20.87 6.29 5.86
CA LYS A 142 21.50 5.30 6.75
C LYS A 142 20.97 3.89 6.49
N MET A 143 19.65 3.74 6.29
CA MET A 143 19.04 2.44 5.99
C MET A 143 19.47 1.92 4.62
N ASN A 144 19.43 2.75 3.57
CA ASN A 144 19.86 2.37 2.22
C ASN A 144 21.34 1.96 2.17
N LEU A 145 22.21 2.68 2.89
CA LEU A 145 23.62 2.31 2.99
C LEU A 145 23.80 0.98 3.74
N SER A 146 23.05 0.76 4.81
CA SER A 146 23.10 -0.51 5.56
C SER A 146 22.60 -1.72 4.75
N GLN A 147 21.78 -1.48 3.72
CA GLN A 147 21.23 -2.49 2.82
C GLN A 147 22.24 -3.04 1.81
N LEU A 148 23.33 -2.31 1.51
CA LEU A 148 24.30 -2.72 0.50
C LEU A 148 24.95 -4.08 0.82
N TYR A 149 25.36 -4.29 2.07
CA TYR A 149 25.98 -5.54 2.49
C TYR A 149 25.04 -6.76 2.43
N PRO A 150 23.85 -6.77 3.07
CA PRO A 150 22.95 -7.91 2.99
C PRO A 150 22.47 -8.17 1.54
N GLY A 151 22.22 -7.12 0.75
CA GLY A 151 21.85 -7.26 -0.66
C GLY A 151 22.95 -7.93 -1.49
N PHE A 152 24.20 -7.48 -1.34
CA PHE A 152 25.35 -8.11 -1.99
C PHE A 152 25.54 -9.56 -1.56
N LYS A 153 25.44 -9.84 -0.26
CA LYS A 153 25.58 -11.19 0.32
C LYS A 153 24.50 -12.13 -0.22
N ALA A 154 23.24 -11.69 -0.28
CA ALA A 154 22.13 -12.44 -0.86
C ALA A 154 22.34 -12.71 -2.35
N ALA A 155 22.81 -11.71 -3.11
CA ALA A 155 23.11 -11.86 -4.53
C ALA A 155 24.17 -12.94 -4.80
N ILE A 156 25.27 -12.95 -4.03
CA ILE A 156 26.29 -14.01 -4.13
C ILE A 156 25.71 -15.39 -3.83
N ARG A 157 24.90 -15.50 -2.77
CA ARG A 157 24.29 -16.78 -2.38
C ARG A 157 23.36 -17.30 -3.46
N SER A 158 22.53 -16.43 -4.03
CA SER A 158 21.60 -16.76 -5.11
C SER A 158 22.34 -17.26 -6.37
N MET A 159 23.40 -16.58 -6.80
CA MET A 159 24.23 -17.01 -7.93
C MET A 159 24.86 -18.40 -7.69
N LYS A 160 25.39 -18.66 -6.49
CA LYS A 160 25.97 -19.98 -6.15
C LYS A 160 24.91 -21.08 -6.19
N LYS A 161 23.70 -20.80 -5.69
CA LYS A 161 22.57 -21.73 -5.72
C LYS A 161 22.16 -22.08 -7.15
N GLN A 162 22.06 -21.08 -8.03
CA GLN A 162 21.75 -21.31 -9.44
C GLN A 162 22.82 -22.16 -10.14
N LYS A 163 24.11 -21.87 -9.91
CA LYS A 163 25.21 -22.68 -10.45
C LYS A 163 25.14 -24.14 -9.98
N ASN A 164 24.83 -24.39 -8.71
CA ASN A 164 24.72 -25.76 -8.20
C ASN A 164 23.54 -26.52 -8.84
N ILE A 165 22.41 -25.84 -9.09
CA ILE A 165 21.26 -26.44 -9.78
C ILE A 165 21.60 -26.78 -11.23
N GLU A 166 22.37 -25.94 -11.92
CA GLU A 166 22.83 -26.22 -13.28
C GLU A 166 23.82 -27.39 -13.34
N LEU A 167 24.76 -27.47 -12.39
CA LEU A 167 25.71 -28.58 -12.28
C LEU A 167 25.00 -29.93 -12.06
N ASP A 168 24.02 -29.98 -11.16
CA ASP A 168 23.24 -31.21 -10.85
C ASP A 168 22.40 -31.68 -12.05
N LYS A 169 21.84 -30.74 -12.83
CA LYS A 169 21.16 -31.06 -14.10
C LYS A 169 22.13 -31.57 -15.17
N GLY A 170 23.35 -31.05 -15.20
CA GLY A 170 24.39 -31.42 -16.16
C GLY A 170 24.96 -32.81 -15.93
N THR A 171 25.10 -33.25 -14.68
CA THR A 171 25.55 -34.61 -14.34
C THR A 171 24.44 -35.64 -14.55
N GLY A 172 23.21 -35.35 -14.13
CA GLY A 172 22.11 -36.33 -14.13
C GLY A 172 21.60 -36.82 -15.50
N PHE A 173 21.81 -36.07 -16.59
CA PHE A 173 21.44 -36.52 -17.94
C PHE A 173 22.47 -37.49 -18.53
N TRP A 174 23.76 -37.22 -18.32
CA TRP A 174 24.84 -38.03 -18.88
C TRP A 174 25.10 -39.29 -18.04
N GLU A 175 25.00 -39.24 -16.70
CA GLU A 175 25.16 -40.44 -15.84
C GLU A 175 24.17 -41.56 -16.20
N LYS A 176 22.91 -41.22 -16.47
CA LYS A 176 21.86 -42.21 -16.82
C LYS A 176 22.10 -42.92 -18.15
N SER A 177 22.92 -42.35 -19.03
CA SER A 177 23.20 -42.92 -20.35
C SER A 177 24.35 -43.95 -20.33
N PHE A 178 25.12 -44.03 -19.24
CA PHE A 178 26.23 -44.98 -19.09
C PHE A 178 25.90 -46.19 -18.22
N GLU A 179 24.75 -46.20 -17.54
CA GLU A 179 24.27 -47.30 -16.68
C GLU A 179 23.14 -48.15 -17.30
N SER A 180 22.80 -47.95 -18.58
CA SER A 180 21.89 -48.81 -19.37
C SER A 180 22.65 -49.67 -20.36
#